data_AF-A0A7K1SJX9-F1
#
_entry.id   AF-A0A7K1SJX9-F1
#
_cell.length_a   1.000
_cell.length_b   1.000
_cell.length_c   1.000
_cell.angle_alpha   90.00
_cell.angle_beta   90.00
_cell.angle_gamma   90.00
#
_symmetry.space_group_name_H-M   'P 1'
#
loop_
_entity.id
_entity.type
_entity.pdbx_description
1 polymer ?
#
loop_
_entity_poly.entity_id
_entity_poly.type
_entity_poly.pdbx_seq_one_letter_code
_entity_poly.pdbx_strand_id
1 'polypeptide(L)'
;MLEINKGIGKPVEFRGLKGTYLYLSVGIVIGSLLLALTLYGLFGLNTYMATLIVVGSALGGIWFCIRLSAKYGVSGLLKLEATRNQPKAILISSANPFSQLRETKRSKSRNRAATASR
;
A
#
# COMPACT_ATOMS: atom_id res chain seq x y z
N MET A 1 -7.80 -7.78 -34.95
CA MET A 1 -8.15 -7.01 -33.74
C MET A 1 -7.45 -7.67 -32.57
N LEU A 2 -6.62 -6.94 -31.82
CA LEU A 2 -5.95 -7.49 -30.64
C LEU A 2 -6.99 -7.65 -29.53
N GLU A 3 -7.07 -8.85 -28.97
CA GLU A 3 -7.95 -9.18 -27.85
C GLU A 3 -7.37 -8.55 -26.58
N ILE A 4 -7.88 -7.38 -26.20
CA ILE A 4 -7.44 -6.68 -25.00
C ILE A 4 -8.06 -7.37 -23.80
N ASN A 5 -7.24 -8.12 -23.05
CA ASN A 5 -7.67 -8.81 -21.85
C ASN A 5 -7.98 -7.80 -20.73
N LYS A 6 -9.27 -7.56 -20.46
CA LYS A 6 -9.73 -6.61 -19.46
C LYS A 6 -9.45 -7.18 -18.06
N GLY A 7 -8.46 -6.65 -17.36
CA GLY A 7 -8.22 -7.00 -15.94
C GLY A 7 -6.76 -7.25 -15.56
N ILE A 8 -5.84 -7.33 -16.54
CA ILE A 8 -4.40 -7.41 -16.26
C ILE A 8 -3.96 -6.16 -15.48
N GLY A 9 -3.46 -6.35 -14.26
CA GLY A 9 -2.96 -5.27 -13.40
C GLY A 9 -4.00 -4.61 -12.48
N LYS A 10 -5.25 -5.08 -12.45
CA LYS A 10 -6.19 -4.62 -11.42
C LYS A 10 -5.77 -5.17 -10.05
N PRO A 11 -5.70 -4.33 -9.00
CA PRO A 11 -5.44 -4.82 -7.66
C PRO A 11 -6.53 -5.80 -7.23
N VAL A 12 -6.18 -6.75 -6.35
CA VAL A 12 -7.13 -7.73 -5.82
C VAL A 12 -8.20 -6.99 -5.01
N GLU A 13 -9.40 -6.86 -5.57
CA GLU A 13 -10.57 -6.28 -4.92
C GLU A 13 -11.66 -7.35 -4.85
N PHE A 14 -12.06 -7.75 -3.65
CA PHE A 14 -13.16 -8.69 -3.43
C PHE A 14 -14.37 -7.93 -2.88
N ARG A 15 -15.44 -7.79 -3.68
CA ARG A 15 -16.73 -7.20 -3.27
C ARG A 15 -16.61 -5.89 -2.46
N GLY A 16 -15.68 -5.00 -2.84
CA GLY A 16 -15.45 -3.72 -2.16
C GLY A 16 -14.39 -3.74 -1.04
N LEU A 17 -13.89 -4.92 -0.66
CA LEU A 17 -12.70 -5.08 0.17
C LEU A 17 -11.46 -5.01 -0.70
N LYS A 18 -10.64 -4.00 -0.47
CA LYS A 18 -9.53 -3.62 -1.34
C LYS A 18 -8.21 -4.16 -0.79
N GLY A 19 -7.43 -4.87 -1.61
CA GLY A 19 -6.02 -5.24 -1.40
C GLY A 19 -5.59 -5.39 0.07
N THR A 20 -4.80 -4.46 0.59
CA THR A 20 -4.23 -4.46 1.95
C THR A 20 -5.25 -4.77 3.07
N TYR A 21 -6.50 -4.33 2.95
CA TYR A 21 -7.55 -4.59 3.95
C TYR A 21 -8.05 -6.04 3.93
N LEU A 22 -7.94 -6.73 2.79
CA LEU A 22 -8.23 -8.17 2.69
C LEU A 22 -7.25 -8.97 3.55
N TYR A 23 -5.95 -8.71 3.40
CA TYR A 23 -4.92 -9.36 4.22
C TYR A 23 -5.12 -9.07 5.71
N LEU A 24 -5.48 -7.83 6.06
CA LEU A 24 -5.79 -7.46 7.44
C LEU A 24 -7.00 -8.24 7.98
N SER A 25 -8.06 -8.40 7.19
CA SER A 25 -9.24 -9.18 7.59
C SER A 25 -8.94 -10.65 7.84
N VAL A 26 -8.08 -11.27 7.01
CA VAL A 26 -7.61 -12.65 7.23
C VAL A 26 -6.78 -12.73 8.51
N GLY A 27 -5.90 -11.75 8.74
CA GLY A 27 -5.13 -11.65 9.97
C GLY A 27 -6.01 -11.55 11.22
N ILE A 28 -7.13 -10.84 11.17
CA ILE A 28 -8.11 -10.76 12.28
C ILE A 28 -8.74 -12.12 12.54
N VAL A 29 -9.14 -12.86 11.50
CA VAL A 29 -9.73 -14.20 11.68
C VAL A 29 -8.70 -15.15 12.32
N ILE A 30 -7.48 -15.18 11.81
CA ILE A 30 -6.38 -15.98 12.40
C ILE A 30 -6.07 -15.52 13.83
N GLY A 31 -6.01 -14.21 14.07
CA GLY A 31 -5.80 -13.63 15.39
C GLY A 31 -6.90 -13.99 16.38
N SER A 32 -8.16 -14.02 15.95
CA SER A 32 -9.29 -14.43 16.79
C SER A 32 -9.24 -15.91 17.16
N LEU A 33 -8.71 -16.76 16.27
CA LEU A 33 -8.43 -18.17 16.57
C LEU A 33 -7.32 -18.31 17.63
N LEU A 34 -6.22 -17.57 17.46
CA LEU A 34 -5.13 -17.56 18.46
C LEU A 34 -5.63 -17.02 19.81
N LEU A 35 -6.44 -15.97 19.79
CA LEU A 35 -7.08 -15.41 20.98
C LEU A 35 -7.95 -16.46 21.68
N ALA A 36 -8.73 -17.24 20.92
CA ALA A 36 -9.52 -18.33 21.47
C ALA A 36 -8.64 -19.39 22.15
N LEU A 37 -7.54 -19.79 21.50
CA LEU A 37 -6.58 -20.74 22.05
C LEU A 37 -5.95 -20.22 23.34
N THR A 38 -5.60 -18.93 23.39
CA THR A 38 -5.04 -18.30 24.60
C THR A 38 -6.05 -18.23 25.74
N LEU A 39 -7.26 -17.72 25.48
CA LEU A 39 -8.30 -17.56 26.50
C LEU A 39 -8.75 -18.91 27.08
N TYR A 40 -8.90 -19.92 26.22
CA TYR A 40 -9.30 -21.26 26.65
C TYR A 40 -8.13 -22.02 27.29
N GLY A 41 -6.95 -22.02 26.67
CA GLY A 41 -5.82 -22.85 27.07
C GLY A 41 -5.03 -22.33 28.27
N LEU A 42 -4.76 -21.01 28.32
CA LEU A 42 -3.87 -20.43 29.33
C LEU A 42 -4.63 -19.81 30.51
N PHE A 43 -5.84 -19.28 30.28
CA PHE A 43 -6.58 -18.53 31.29
C PHE A 43 -7.73 -19.31 31.94
N GLY A 44 -8.10 -20.48 31.41
CA GLY A 44 -9.19 -21.31 31.96
C GLY A 44 -10.53 -20.58 32.04
N LEU A 45 -10.75 -19.58 31.18
CA LEU A 45 -11.98 -18.78 31.17
C LEU A 45 -13.19 -19.66 30.83
N ASN A 46 -14.33 -19.34 31.44
CA ASN A 46 -15.59 -20.00 31.12
C ASN A 46 -15.86 -19.91 29.60
N THR A 47 -16.13 -21.07 28.98
CA THR A 47 -16.36 -21.23 27.54
C THR A 47 -17.32 -20.18 26.99
N TYR A 48 -18.44 -19.94 27.67
CA TYR A 48 -19.44 -18.97 27.20
C TYR A 48 -18.90 -17.54 27.12
N MET A 49 -18.10 -17.12 28.11
CA MET A 49 -17.49 -15.79 28.13
C MET A 49 -16.37 -15.67 27.09
N ALA A 50 -15.52 -16.69 26.99
CA ALA A 50 -14.44 -16.73 26.00
C ALA A 50 -14.99 -16.69 24.57
N THR A 51 -16.06 -17.45 24.29
CA THR A 51 -16.73 -17.43 22.98
C THR A 51 -17.30 -16.05 22.68
N LEU A 52 -17.93 -15.38 23.64
CA LEU A 52 -18.46 -14.03 23.46
C LEU A 52 -17.36 -13.03 23.07
N ILE A 53 -16.22 -13.09 23.74
CA ILE A 53 -15.06 -12.22 23.48
C ILE A 53 -14.48 -12.49 22.10
N VAL A 54 -14.26 -13.76 21.74
CA VAL A 54 -13.67 -14.16 20.46
C VAL A 54 -14.58 -13.77 19.30
N VAL A 55 -15.86 -14.10 19.38
CA VAL A 55 -16.85 -13.80 18.33
C VAL A 55 -17.06 -12.29 18.22
N GLY A 56 -17.16 -11.57 19.34
CA GLY A 56 -17.25 -10.12 19.35
C GLY A 56 -16.03 -9.44 18.74
N SER A 57 -14.82 -9.92 19.06
CA SER A 57 -13.57 -9.44 18.49
C SER A 57 -13.48 -9.69 16.98
N ALA A 58 -13.84 -10.89 16.53
CA ALA A 58 -13.83 -11.25 15.11
C ALA A 58 -14.83 -10.38 14.31
N LEU A 59 -16.08 -10.28 14.75
CA LEU A 59 -17.11 -9.49 14.09
C LEU A 59 -16.77 -8.00 14.08
N GLY A 60 -16.36 -7.46 15.24
CA GLY A 60 -15.96 -6.06 15.37
C GLY A 60 -14.74 -5.73 14.51
N GLY A 61 -13.75 -6.62 14.47
CA GLY A 61 -12.55 -6.47 13.66
C GLY A 61 -12.84 -6.50 12.16
N ILE A 62 -13.68 -7.43 11.69
CA ILE A 62 -14.11 -7.50 10.28
C ILE A 62 -14.89 -6.25 9.89
N TRP A 63 -15.84 -5.81 10.75
CA TRP A 63 -16.60 -4.59 10.51
C TRP A 63 -15.69 -3.35 10.43
N PHE A 64 -14.71 -3.25 11.32
CA PHE A 64 -13.71 -2.19 11.30
C PHE A 64 -12.88 -2.22 10.00
N CYS A 65 -12.45 -3.39 9.54
CA CYS A 65 -11.76 -3.56 8.27
C CYS A 65 -12.58 -3.09 7.07
N ILE A 66 -13.87 -3.44 7.01
CA ILE A 66 -14.77 -3.00 5.94
C ILE A 66 -14.91 -1.48 5.96
N ARG A 67 -15.11 -0.88 7.13
CA ARG A 67 -15.20 0.57 7.31
C ARG A 67 -13.92 1.28 6.87
N LEU A 68 -12.76 0.74 7.21
CA LEU A 68 -11.46 1.25 6.79
C LEU A 68 -11.25 1.14 5.28
N SER A 69 -11.63 0.01 4.69
CA SER A 69 -11.56 -0.22 3.23
C SER A 69 -12.40 0.81 2.47
N ALA A 70 -13.60 1.12 2.97
CA ALA A 70 -14.47 2.13 2.39
C ALA A 70 -13.91 3.55 2.50
N LYS A 71 -13.27 3.88 3.64
CA LYS A 71 -12.77 5.24 3.91
C LYS A 71 -11.49 5.58 3.14
N TYR A 72 -10.57 4.64 2.98
CA TYR A 72 -9.19 4.93 2.55
C TYR A 72 -8.83 4.37 1.16
N GLY A 73 -9.57 3.39 0.63
CA GLY A 73 -9.28 2.80 -0.68
C GLY A 73 -7.99 1.97 -0.72
N VAL A 74 -7.65 1.35 -1.87
CA VAL A 74 -6.65 0.25 -1.98
C VAL A 74 -5.29 0.58 -1.35
N SER A 75 -4.78 1.78 -1.65
CA SER A 75 -3.44 2.22 -1.20
C SER A 75 -3.49 3.24 -0.07
N GLY A 76 -4.65 3.44 0.57
CA GLY A 76 -4.82 4.51 1.55
C GLY A 76 -3.97 4.35 2.82
N LEU A 77 -3.89 3.13 3.37
CA LEU A 77 -3.00 2.81 4.49
C LEU A 77 -1.52 3.03 4.13
N LEU A 78 -1.09 2.59 2.95
CA LEU A 78 0.29 2.75 2.51
C LEU A 78 0.64 4.22 2.27
N LYS A 79 -0.28 5.01 1.71
CA LYS A 79 -0.09 6.47 1.55
C LYS A 79 -0.01 7.18 2.90
N LEU A 80 -0.84 6.78 3.87
CA LEU A 80 -0.81 7.35 5.22
C LEU A 80 0.55 7.10 5.88
N GLU A 81 1.06 5.88 5.78
CA GLU A 81 2.36 5.54 6.36
C GLU A 81 3.51 6.24 5.63
N ALA A 82 3.43 6.36 4.30
CA ALA A 82 4.42 7.09 3.51
C ALA A 82 4.49 8.57 3.91
N THR A 83 3.33 9.22 4.12
CA THR A 83 3.27 10.60 4.62
C THR A 83 3.87 10.71 6.03
N ARG A 84 3.67 9.71 6.88
CA ARG A 84 4.22 9.71 8.25
C ARG A 84 5.74 9.56 8.27
N ASN A 85 6.30 8.83 7.30
CA ASN A 85 7.73 8.59 7.18
C ASN A 85 8.47 9.66 6.35
N GLN A 86 7.78 10.71 5.90
CA GLN A 86 8.38 11.75 5.09
C GLN A 86 9.27 12.67 5.94
N PRO A 87 10.53 12.94 5.54
CA PRO A 87 11.40 13.87 6.26
C PRO A 87 10.83 15.29 6.20
N LYS A 88 10.90 16.05 7.30
CA LYS A 88 10.37 17.42 7.41
C LYS A 88 11.03 18.39 6.42
N ALA A 89 12.31 18.17 6.14
CA ALA A 89 13.06 18.95 5.16
C ALA A 89 14.09 18.04 4.48
N ILE A 90 14.24 18.21 3.18
CA ILE A 90 15.36 17.65 2.42
C ILE A 90 16.41 18.76 2.33
N LEU A 91 17.46 18.66 3.14
CA LEU A 91 18.58 19.60 3.10
C LEU A 91 19.60 19.11 2.07
N ILE A 92 19.80 19.92 1.03
CA ILE A 92 20.79 19.65 -0.01
C ILE A 92 21.96 20.61 0.24
N SER A 93 23.07 20.08 0.78
CA SER A 93 24.28 20.87 1.05
C SER A 93 25.23 20.95 -0.15
N SER A 94 25.09 20.07 -1.14
CA SER A 94 25.95 20.02 -2.32
C SER A 94 25.18 19.59 -3.56
N ALA A 95 25.48 20.20 -4.69
CA ALA A 95 24.95 19.84 -6.01
C ALA A 95 25.72 18.68 -6.67
N ASN A 96 26.82 18.21 -6.06
CA ASN A 96 27.65 17.13 -6.61
C ASN A 96 26.87 15.84 -6.93
N PRO A 97 25.87 15.38 -6.14
CA PRO A 97 25.08 14.20 -6.48
C PRO A 97 24.27 14.35 -7.78
N PHE A 98 23.86 15.58 -8.11
CA PHE A 98 23.09 15.88 -9.32
C PHE A 98 23.96 16.20 -10.54
N SER A 99 25.28 16.33 -10.36
CA SER A 99 26.21 16.62 -11.45
C SER A 99 26.23 15.52 -12.52
N GLN A 100 26.01 14.27 -12.10
CA GLN A 100 25.98 13.10 -12.99
C GLN A 100 24.69 12.99 -13.80
N LEU A 101 23.60 13.59 -13.31
CA LEU A 101 22.30 13.64 -14.01
C LEU A 101 22.22 14.83 -14.97
N ARG A 102 23.20 15.74 -14.94
CA ARG A 102 23.28 16.84 -15.90
C ARG A 102 23.74 16.28 -17.23
N GLU A 103 22.80 15.89 -18.09
CA GLU A 103 23.09 15.55 -19.47
C GLU A 103 23.75 16.75 -20.17
N THR A 104 25.07 16.75 -20.23
CA THR A 104 25.88 17.67 -21.03
C THR A 104 26.01 17.14 -22.45
N LYS A 105 24.89 16.74 -23.07
CA LYS A 105 24.82 16.58 -24.53
C LYS A 105 23.84 17.60 -25.10
N ARG A 106 24.19 18.87 -25.00
CA ARG A 106 23.75 19.83 -26.01
C ARG A 106 24.46 19.42 -27.29
N SER A 107 23.80 18.60 -28.12
CA SER A 107 24.26 18.28 -29.46
C SER A 107 24.62 19.59 -30.14
N LYS A 108 25.92 19.80 -30.32
CA LYS A 108 26.45 20.96 -31.01
C LYS A 108 26.08 20.76 -32.48
N SER A 109 24.87 21.16 -32.85
CA SER A 109 24.48 21.44 -34.24
C SER A 109 25.29 22.65 -34.71
N ARG A 110 26.61 22.46 -34.84
CA ARG A 110 27.50 23.31 -35.58
C ARG A 110 27.82 22.53 -36.84
N ASN A 111 27.07 22.82 -37.89
CA ASN A 111 27.49 22.85 -39.29
C ASN A 111 26.24 22.95 -40.19
N ARG A 112 25.60 24.12 -40.19
CA ARG A 112 25.25 24.74 -41.47
C ARG A 112 26.40 25.65 -41.84
N ALA A 113 27.50 25.01 -42.23
CA ALA A 113 28.46 25.65 -43.09
C ALA A 113 27.72 26.02 -44.37
N ALA A 114 27.85 27.28 -44.76
CA ALA A 114 28.24 27.62 -46.11
C ALA A 114 27.69 26.66 -47.20
N THR A 115 26.43 26.85 -47.57
CA THR A 115 25.97 26.49 -48.91
C THR A 115 25.61 27.82 -49.58
N ALA A 116 26.56 28.31 -50.40
CA ALA A 116 26.45 29.17 -51.57
C ALA A 116 25.26 30.17 -51.59
N SER A 117 25.42 31.49 -51.56
CA SER A 117 26.20 32.33 -52.49
C SER A 117 26.28 31.77 -53.92
N ARG A 118 25.14 31.77 -54.63
CA ARG A 118 25.03 32.10 -56.06
C ARG A 118 23.56 32.19 -56.45
#